data_AF-A0A318R4X0-F1
#
_entry.id   AF-A0A318R4X0-F1
#
_cell.length_a   1.000
_cell.length_b   1.000
_cell.length_c   1.000
_cell.angle_alpha   90.00
_cell.angle_beta   90.00
_cell.angle_gamma   90.00
#
_symmetry.space_group_name_H-M   'P 1'
#
loop_
_entity.id
_entity.type
_entity.pdbx_description
1 polymer ?
#
loop_
_entity_poly.entity_id
_entity_poly.type
_entity_poly.pdbx_seq_one_letter_code
_entity_poly.pdbx_strand_id
1 'polypeptide(L)'
;MVSHTLYEKKVGQFQKKKLPIVFSNSFFSSKNVQRKFPIHTALHIVLDGALVGVLITVAIMSSVALHSQYLWTKSYTKLEKTRDLNRRILESTSILEGYLLKNQKLSRYLVPTKAEDLIYLERPNPLNPKSLAKKTFKKRFLERISFFPVKSGY
;
A
#
# COMPACT_ATOMS: atom_id res chain seq x y z
N MET A 1 -83.35 -10.04 2.18
CA MET A 1 -82.74 -9.07 1.25
C MET A 1 -81.38 -8.70 1.80
N VAL A 2 -80.36 -9.05 1.01
CA VAL A 2 -78.93 -8.95 1.28
C VAL A 2 -78.44 -7.60 0.80
N SER A 3 -77.49 -6.97 1.50
CA SER A 3 -76.52 -6.06 0.88
C SER A 3 -75.25 -5.96 1.74
N HIS A 4 -74.24 -6.71 1.34
CA HIS A 4 -72.86 -6.59 1.79
C HIS A 4 -72.24 -5.33 1.17
N THR A 5 -71.66 -4.46 1.99
CA THR A 5 -70.81 -3.38 1.48
C THR A 5 -69.39 -3.91 1.29
N LEU A 6 -68.95 -3.88 0.05
CA LEU A 6 -67.61 -4.27 -0.40
C LEU A 6 -66.55 -3.33 0.20
N TYR A 7 -65.61 -3.92 0.91
CA TYR A 7 -64.43 -3.24 1.46
C TYR A 7 -63.34 -3.22 0.38
N GLU A 8 -63.08 -2.04 -0.20
CA GLU A 8 -62.00 -1.83 -1.17
C GLU A 8 -60.64 -1.89 -0.45
N LYS A 9 -59.90 -2.98 -0.68
CA LYS A 9 -58.52 -3.15 -0.23
C LYS A 9 -57.58 -2.45 -1.21
N LYS A 10 -57.23 -1.19 -0.94
CA LYS A 10 -56.14 -0.51 -1.67
C LYS A 10 -54.80 -1.17 -1.36
N VAL A 11 -54.26 -1.86 -2.36
CA VAL A 11 -52.90 -2.39 -2.39
C VAL A 11 -51.93 -1.22 -2.35
N GLY A 12 -51.21 -1.08 -1.24
CA GLY A 12 -50.17 -0.08 -1.05
C GLY A 12 -49.03 -0.31 -2.04
N GLN A 13 -48.89 0.58 -3.03
CA GLN A 13 -47.68 0.70 -3.82
C GLN A 13 -46.56 1.21 -2.92
N PHE A 14 -45.58 0.35 -2.64
CA PHE A 14 -44.31 0.75 -2.02
C PHE A 14 -43.54 1.66 -2.98
N GLN A 15 -43.72 2.97 -2.83
CA GLN A 15 -42.86 3.94 -3.47
C GLN A 15 -41.48 3.89 -2.81
N LYS A 16 -40.48 3.37 -3.54
CA LYS A 16 -39.07 3.51 -3.19
C LYS A 16 -38.71 5.00 -3.24
N LYS A 17 -38.76 5.67 -2.08
CA LYS A 17 -38.17 7.01 -1.91
C LYS A 17 -36.66 6.89 -2.09
N LYS A 18 -36.16 7.24 -3.28
CA LYS A 18 -34.77 7.69 -3.43
C LYS A 18 -34.65 8.96 -2.59
N LEU A 19 -34.00 8.86 -1.44
CA LEU A 19 -33.55 10.04 -0.71
C LEU A 19 -32.53 10.75 -1.60
N PRO A 20 -32.82 11.97 -2.11
CA PRO A 20 -31.76 12.77 -2.66
C PRO A 20 -30.87 13.15 -1.49
N ILE A 21 -29.63 12.70 -1.54
CA ILE A 21 -28.57 13.24 -0.70
C ILE A 21 -28.37 14.68 -1.20
N VAL A 22 -29.21 15.58 -0.70
CA VAL A 22 -29.02 17.02 -0.84
C VAL A 22 -28.01 17.39 0.23
N PHE A 23 -26.72 17.21 -0.11
CA PHE A 23 -25.67 17.87 0.64
C PHE A 23 -25.90 19.39 0.49
N SER A 24 -26.24 20.00 1.63
CA SER A 24 -25.83 21.35 2.01
C SER A 24 -26.01 22.45 0.95
N ASN A 25 -27.21 23.00 0.79
CA ASN A 25 -27.36 24.32 0.15
C ASN A 25 -28.41 25.22 0.86
N SER A 26 -28.59 25.05 2.17
CA SER A 26 -29.60 25.81 2.92
C SER A 26 -29.19 26.36 4.29
N PHE A 27 -27.90 26.33 4.67
CA PHE A 27 -27.48 26.90 5.97
C PHE A 27 -27.24 28.42 5.95
N PHE A 28 -27.26 29.08 4.78
CA PHE A 28 -27.00 30.52 4.66
C PHE A 28 -27.96 31.25 3.71
N SER A 29 -29.26 30.94 3.75
CA SER A 29 -30.27 31.69 2.99
C SER A 29 -30.56 33.03 3.66
N SER A 30 -29.66 34.00 3.47
CA SER A 30 -29.86 35.40 3.82
C SER A 30 -30.23 36.21 2.58
N LYS A 31 -31.23 35.75 1.83
CA LYS A 31 -31.71 36.45 0.62
C LYS A 31 -32.19 37.89 0.90
N ASN A 32 -32.57 38.19 2.15
CA ASN A 32 -33.08 39.51 2.54
C ASN A 32 -31.99 40.50 2.99
N VAL A 33 -30.82 40.05 3.46
CA VAL A 33 -29.72 40.96 3.88
C VAL A 33 -28.86 41.40 2.69
N GLN A 34 -28.76 40.57 1.64
CA GLN A 34 -27.99 40.86 0.43
C GLN A 34 -28.42 42.14 -0.30
N ARG A 35 -29.69 42.55 -0.19
CA ARG A 35 -30.18 43.79 -0.83
C ARG A 35 -29.85 45.07 -0.06
N LYS A 36 -29.56 44.99 1.24
CA LYS A 36 -29.32 46.18 2.09
C LYS A 36 -27.84 46.47 2.30
N PHE A 37 -26.98 45.45 2.39
CA PHE A 37 -25.54 45.64 2.65
C PHE A 37 -24.68 44.65 1.85
N PRO A 38 -24.53 44.86 0.52
CA PRO A 38 -23.86 43.92 -0.38
C PRO A 38 -22.38 43.71 -0.04
N ILE A 39 -21.69 44.75 0.44
CA ILE A 39 -20.26 44.70 0.77
C ILE A 39 -20.02 43.79 1.98
N HIS A 40 -20.87 43.89 3.01
CA HIS A 40 -20.78 43.08 4.21
C HIS A 40 -21.00 41.58 3.89
N THR A 41 -21.97 41.26 3.03
CA THR A 41 -22.19 39.88 2.61
C THR A 41 -21.04 39.33 1.77
N ALA A 42 -20.48 40.14 0.87
CA ALA A 42 -19.31 39.73 0.08
C ALA A 42 -18.10 39.41 0.98
N LEU A 43 -17.82 40.25 1.98
CA LEU A 43 -16.74 40.01 2.94
C LEU A 43 -16.95 38.74 3.76
N HIS A 44 -18.17 38.48 4.23
CA HIS A 44 -18.49 37.24 4.94
C HIS A 44 -18.24 36.01 4.07
N ILE A 45 -18.68 36.02 2.82
CA ILE A 45 -18.47 34.88 1.90
C ILE A 45 -16.97 34.63 1.65
N VAL A 46 -16.18 35.69 1.48
CA VAL A 46 -14.73 35.58 1.31
C VAL A 46 -14.08 35.03 2.58
N LEU A 47 -14.47 35.53 3.76
CA LEU A 47 -13.93 35.12 5.05
C LEU A 47 -14.29 33.66 5.36
N ASP A 48 -15.54 33.26 5.12
CA ASP A 48 -16.00 31.88 5.30
C ASP A 48 -15.27 30.94 4.32
N GLY A 49 -15.07 31.37 3.07
CA GLY A 49 -14.28 30.63 2.09
C GLY A 49 -12.82 30.45 2.50
N ALA A 50 -12.19 31.51 3.03
CA ALA A 50 -10.83 31.45 3.53
C ALA A 50 -10.72 30.50 4.73
N LEU A 51 -11.66 30.55 5.67
CA LEU A 51 -11.69 29.65 6.83
C LEU A 51 -11.81 28.19 6.40
N VAL A 52 -12.72 27.87 5.48
CA VAL A 52 -12.88 26.53 4.92
C VAL A 52 -11.62 26.08 4.18
N GLY A 53 -11.00 26.98 3.41
CA GLY A 53 -9.75 26.71 2.70
C GLY A 53 -8.60 26.33 3.64
N VAL A 54 -8.45 27.05 4.76
CA VAL A 54 -7.45 26.71 5.79
C VAL A 54 -7.74 25.35 6.40
N LEU A 55 -8.99 25.04 6.75
CA LEU A 55 -9.37 23.73 7.30
C LEU A 55 -9.05 22.59 6.34
N ILE A 56 -9.35 22.74 5.05
CA ILE A 56 -9.02 21.76 4.03
C ILE A 56 -7.50 21.59 3.91
N THR A 57 -6.75 22.69 3.90
CA THR A 57 -5.29 22.65 3.79
C THR A 57 -4.66 21.93 4.99
N VAL A 58 -5.13 22.23 6.21
CA VAL A 58 -4.70 21.55 7.44
C VAL A 58 -5.05 20.07 7.39
N ALA A 59 -6.25 19.70 6.92
CA ALA A 59 -6.65 18.31 6.80
C ALA A 59 -5.77 17.54 5.80
N ILE A 60 -5.44 18.14 4.65
CA ILE A 60 -4.54 17.56 3.65
C ILE A 60 -3.14 17.38 4.24
N MET A 61 -2.57 18.43 4.83
CA MET A 61 -1.23 18.37 5.44
C MET A 61 -1.16 17.32 6.56
N SER A 62 -2.19 17.27 7.42
CA SER A 62 -2.30 16.27 8.47
C SER A 62 -2.35 14.85 7.91
N SER A 63 -3.16 14.62 6.87
CA SER A 63 -3.26 13.31 6.20
C SER A 63 -1.92 12.87 5.60
N VAL A 64 -1.21 13.79 4.93
CA VAL A 64 0.12 13.52 4.36
C VAL A 64 1.14 13.22 5.46
N ALA A 65 1.14 13.99 6.56
CA ALA A 65 2.03 13.77 7.68
C ALA A 65 1.79 12.40 8.33
N LEU A 66 0.53 12.06 8.62
CA LEU A 66 0.12 10.75 9.15
C LEU A 66 0.54 9.61 8.21
N HIS A 67 0.34 9.78 6.90
CA HIS A 67 0.73 8.78 5.92
C HIS A 67 2.25 8.56 5.89
N SER A 68 3.03 9.65 5.93
CA SER A 68 4.49 9.57 5.98
C SER A 68 4.99 8.89 7.25
N GLN A 69 4.44 9.26 8.41
CA GLN A 69 4.76 8.62 9.70
C GLN A 69 4.46 7.12 9.67
N TYR A 70 3.33 6.73 9.09
CA TYR A 70 2.95 5.32 8.92
C TYR A 70 3.99 4.56 8.06
N LEU A 71 4.38 5.12 6.91
CA LEU A 71 5.37 4.50 6.04
C LEU A 71 6.74 4.36 6.71
N TRP A 72 7.16 5.37 7.47
CA TRP A 72 8.39 5.34 8.25
C TRP A 72 8.35 4.24 9.31
N THR A 73 7.28 4.19 10.10
CA THR A 73 7.10 3.18 11.17
C THR A 73 7.11 1.77 10.62
N LYS A 74 6.45 1.55 9.48
CA LYS A 74 6.43 0.25 8.80
C LYS A 74 7.83 -0.17 8.36
N SER A 75 8.59 0.76 7.78
CA SER A 75 9.95 0.51 7.30
C SER A 75 10.90 0.24 8.46
N TYR A 76 10.81 1.03 9.54
CA TYR A 76 11.58 0.86 10.76
C TYR A 76 11.30 -0.49 11.44
N THR A 77 10.01 -0.86 11.56
CA THR A 77 9.62 -2.15 12.15
C THR A 77 10.19 -3.33 11.35
N LYS A 78 10.21 -3.22 10.02
CA LYS A 78 10.81 -4.26 9.17
C LYS A 78 12.32 -4.37 9.41
N LEU A 79 13.01 -3.23 9.47
CA LEU A 79 14.45 -3.18 9.74
C LEU A 79 14.77 -3.80 11.10
N GLU A 80 14.03 -3.46 12.14
CA GLU A 80 14.27 -3.96 13.49
C GLU A 80 14.04 -5.47 13.59
N LYS A 81 13.00 -6.00 12.93
CA LYS A 81 12.80 -7.45 12.82
C LYS A 81 13.95 -8.15 12.12
N THR A 82 14.48 -7.57 11.04
CA THR A 82 15.66 -8.11 10.36
C THR A 82 16.89 -8.07 11.24
N ARG A 83 17.08 -6.99 12.01
CA ARG A 83 18.21 -6.84 12.94
C ARG A 83 18.15 -7.88 14.07
N ASP A 84 16.97 -8.09 14.66
CA ASP A 84 16.73 -9.11 15.69
C ASP A 84 16.99 -10.52 15.13
N LEU A 85 16.45 -10.83 13.95
CA LEU A 85 16.71 -12.13 13.32
C LEU A 85 18.20 -12.35 13.03
N ASN A 86 18.89 -11.34 12.49
CA ASN A 86 20.32 -11.42 12.21
C ASN A 86 21.13 -11.64 13.50
N ARG A 87 20.75 -10.98 14.59
CA ARG A 87 21.37 -11.15 15.90
C ARG A 87 21.24 -12.59 16.39
N ARG A 88 20.05 -13.17 16.32
CA ARG A 88 19.79 -14.58 16.71
C ARG A 88 20.55 -15.57 15.84
N ILE A 89 20.66 -15.32 14.54
CA ILE A 89 21.46 -16.14 13.63
C ILE A 89 22.94 -16.10 14.02
N LEU A 90 23.48 -14.90 14.26
CA LEU A 90 24.87 -14.74 14.70
C LEU A 90 25.14 -15.45 16.04
N GLU A 91 24.23 -15.32 17.00
CA GLU A 91 24.32 -16.03 18.29
C GLU A 91 24.28 -17.55 18.10
N SER A 92 23.37 -18.04 17.25
CA SER A 92 23.25 -19.48 16.94
C SER A 92 24.50 -20.02 16.23
N THR A 93 25.04 -19.26 15.27
CA THR A 93 26.30 -19.59 14.58
C THR A 93 27.46 -19.62 15.56
N SER A 94 27.58 -18.62 16.45
CA SER A 94 28.63 -18.60 17.49
C SER A 94 28.55 -19.82 18.42
N ILE A 95 27.34 -20.23 18.82
CA ILE A 95 27.14 -21.42 19.65
C ILE A 95 27.55 -22.69 18.87
N LEU A 96 27.17 -22.80 17.60
CA LEU A 96 27.54 -23.92 16.74
C LEU A 96 29.06 -23.99 16.52
N GLU A 97 29.69 -22.87 16.23
CA GLU A 97 31.16 -22.76 16.11
C GLU A 97 31.83 -23.19 17.41
N GLY A 98 31.38 -22.68 18.56
CA GLY A 98 31.90 -23.08 19.86
C GLY A 98 31.74 -24.59 20.12
N TYR A 99 30.59 -25.17 19.76
CA TYR A 99 30.34 -26.60 19.89
C TYR A 99 31.24 -27.43 18.97
N LEU A 100 31.41 -27.01 17.72
CA LEU A 100 32.29 -27.67 16.75
C LEU A 100 33.75 -27.60 17.19
N LEU A 101 34.25 -26.43 17.59
CA LEU A 101 35.62 -26.26 18.09
C LEU A 101 35.88 -27.13 19.33
N LYS A 102 34.93 -27.18 20.27
CA LYS A 102 35.04 -28.01 21.48
C LYS A 102 35.06 -29.51 21.14
N ASN A 103 34.26 -29.91 20.16
CA ASN A 103 34.19 -31.30 19.69
C ASN A 103 35.21 -31.66 18.62
N GLN A 104 36.02 -30.71 18.14
CA GLN A 104 37.05 -30.96 17.13
C GLN A 104 38.13 -31.95 17.62
N LYS A 105 38.31 -32.10 18.94
CA LYS A 105 39.11 -33.19 19.53
C LYS A 105 38.59 -34.60 19.22
N LEU A 106 37.34 -34.76 18.76
CA LEU A 106 36.76 -36.06 18.36
C LEU A 106 37.16 -36.48 16.95
N SER A 107 37.61 -35.56 16.09
CA SER A 107 38.06 -35.94 14.75
C SER A 107 39.53 -36.36 14.78
N ARG A 108 39.76 -37.61 15.16
CA ARG A 108 41.07 -38.28 15.00
C ARG A 108 41.53 -38.36 13.53
N TYR A 109 40.66 -37.99 12.59
CA TYR A 109 40.86 -38.10 11.13
C TYR A 109 40.95 -36.75 10.39
N LEU A 110 40.83 -35.60 11.08
CA LEU A 110 41.01 -34.29 10.43
C LEU A 110 42.50 -33.90 10.43
N VAL A 111 43.08 -33.81 9.24
CA VAL A 111 44.45 -33.30 9.04
C VAL A 111 44.41 -31.76 9.06
N PRO A 112 45.32 -31.08 9.78
CA PRO A 112 45.40 -29.63 9.73
C PRO A 112 45.70 -29.18 8.30
N THR A 113 44.77 -28.44 7.69
CA THR A 113 44.95 -27.86 6.36
C THR A 113 46.05 -26.82 6.39
N LYS A 114 47.11 -27.05 5.62
CA LYS A 114 48.21 -26.10 5.43
C LYS A 114 47.90 -25.18 4.25
N ALA A 115 48.56 -24.03 4.19
CA ALA A 115 48.39 -23.07 3.10
C ALA A 115 48.73 -23.67 1.72
N GLU A 116 49.57 -24.72 1.70
CA GLU A 116 49.92 -25.47 0.48
C GLU A 116 48.73 -26.21 -0.15
N ASP A 117 47.73 -26.56 0.65
CA ASP A 117 46.56 -27.37 0.25
C ASP A 117 45.39 -26.50 -0.24
N LEU A 118 45.55 -25.16 -0.23
CA LEU A 118 44.53 -24.24 -0.75
C LEU A 118 44.62 -24.16 -2.28
N ILE A 119 43.67 -24.81 -2.94
CA ILE A 119 43.42 -24.61 -4.37
C ILE A 119 42.65 -23.29 -4.56
N TYR A 120 43.32 -22.28 -5.12
CA TYR A 120 42.67 -21.01 -5.45
C TYR A 120 41.77 -21.20 -6.68
N LEU A 121 40.46 -21.29 -6.44
CA LEU A 121 39.47 -21.24 -7.51
C LEU A 121 39.27 -19.78 -7.92
N GLU A 122 39.53 -19.48 -9.19
CA GLU A 122 39.30 -18.17 -9.75
C GLU A 122 37.81 -17.80 -9.61
N ARG A 123 37.53 -16.64 -9.01
CA ARG A 123 36.16 -16.18 -8.77
C ARG A 123 35.44 -16.14 -10.13
N PRO A 124 34.31 -16.85 -10.30
CA PRO A 124 33.58 -16.82 -11.56
C PRO A 124 33.24 -15.36 -11.87
N ASN A 125 33.70 -14.90 -13.02
CA ASN A 125 33.58 -13.52 -13.48
C ASN A 125 32.11 -13.10 -13.31
N PRO A 126 31.79 -12.00 -12.58
CA PRO A 126 30.42 -11.56 -12.41
C PRO A 126 29.86 -11.18 -13.78
N LEU A 127 29.15 -12.14 -14.41
CA LEU A 127 28.37 -11.90 -15.61
C LEU A 127 27.53 -10.66 -15.36
N ASN A 128 27.84 -9.61 -16.13
CA ASN A 128 27.27 -8.28 -15.99
C ASN A 128 25.75 -8.39 -15.76
N PRO A 129 25.22 -7.94 -14.60
CA PRO A 129 23.83 -8.17 -14.21
C PRO A 129 22.84 -7.61 -15.23
N LYS A 130 23.27 -6.60 -16.03
CA LYS A 130 22.51 -6.04 -17.15
C LYS A 130 22.31 -7.04 -18.29
N SER A 131 23.31 -7.89 -18.57
CA SER A 131 23.24 -8.91 -19.64
C SER A 131 22.32 -10.06 -19.24
N LEU A 132 22.38 -10.49 -17.97
CA LEU A 132 21.53 -11.56 -17.43
C LEU A 132 20.07 -11.10 -17.35
N ALA A 133 19.82 -9.87 -16.89
CA ALA A 133 18.48 -9.27 -16.89
C ALA A 133 17.91 -9.12 -18.32
N LYS A 134 18.73 -8.68 -19.29
CA LYS A 134 18.34 -8.57 -20.70
C LYS A 134 18.00 -9.93 -21.32
N LYS A 135 18.76 -10.98 -20.98
CA LYS A 135 18.50 -12.35 -21.46
C LYS A 135 17.20 -12.92 -20.89
N THR A 136 16.95 -12.72 -19.61
CA THR A 136 15.71 -13.15 -18.93
C THR A 136 14.49 -12.39 -19.46
N PHE A 137 14.60 -11.06 -19.66
CA PHE A 137 13.53 -10.26 -20.23
C PHE A 137 13.22 -10.67 -21.68
N LYS A 138 14.24 -10.87 -22.51
CA LYS A 138 14.06 -11.32 -23.90
C LYS A 138 13.35 -12.68 -23.96
N LYS A 139 13.75 -13.65 -23.12
CA LYS A 139 13.07 -14.96 -23.05
C LYS A 139 11.59 -14.82 -22.67
N ARG A 140 11.30 -14.06 -21.61
CA ARG A 140 9.92 -13.84 -21.13
C ARG A 140 9.05 -13.08 -22.12
N PHE A 141 9.64 -12.15 -22.87
CA PHE A 141 8.96 -11.43 -23.95
C PHE A 141 8.66 -12.34 -25.13
N LEU A 142 9.62 -13.16 -25.56
CA LEU A 142 9.45 -14.13 -26.66
C LEU A 142 8.35 -15.16 -26.34
N GLU A 143 8.31 -15.65 -25.11
CA GLU A 143 7.23 -16.53 -24.63
C GLU A 143 5.88 -15.81 -24.69
N ARG A 144 5.81 -14.55 -24.24
CA ARG A 144 4.57 -13.77 -24.27
C ARG A 144 4.06 -13.51 -25.70
N ILE A 145 4.95 -13.26 -26.66
CA ILE A 145 4.52 -13.03 -28.06
C ILE A 145 4.09 -14.33 -28.76
N SER A 146 4.66 -15.49 -28.38
CA SER A 146 4.22 -16.78 -28.92
C SER A 146 2.81 -17.19 -28.46
N PHE A 147 2.32 -16.61 -27.37
CA PHE A 147 0.96 -16.87 -26.86
C PHE A 147 -0.14 -16.04 -27.53
N PHE A 148 0.19 -15.07 -28.40
CA PHE A 148 -0.82 -14.38 -29.18
C PHE A 148 -1.15 -15.20 -30.43
N PRO A 149 -2.40 -15.70 -30.59
CA PRO A 149 -2.77 -16.35 -31.83
C PRO A 149 -2.69 -15.34 -32.96
N VAL A 150 -1.79 -15.58 -33.92
CA VAL A 150 -1.74 -14.83 -35.17
C VAL A 150 -3.06 -15.10 -35.88
N LYS A 151 -4.00 -14.14 -35.80
CA LYS A 151 -5.16 -14.12 -36.68
C LYS A 151 -4.67 -13.82 -38.09
N SER A 152 -4.26 -14.88 -38.78
CA SER A 152 -4.16 -14.89 -40.24
C SER A 152 -5.57 -14.79 -40.78
N GLY A 153 -6.04 -13.56 -41.03
CA GLY A 153 -7.24 -13.34 -41.80
C GLY A 153 -6.94 -13.59 -43.28
N TYR A 154 -7.54 -14.63 -43.84
CA TYR A 154 -8.10 -14.62 -45.18
C TYR A 154 -9.62 -14.74 -45.03
#